data_AF-X0X456-F1
#
_entry.id   AF-X0X456-F1
#
_cell.length_a   1.000
_cell.length_b   1.000
_cell.length_c   1.000
_cell.angle_alpha   90.00
_cell.angle_beta   90.00
_cell.angle_gamma   90.00
#
_symmetry.space_group_name_H-M   'P 1'
#
loop_
_entity.id
_entity.type
_entity.pdbx_description
1 polymer ?
#
loop_
_entity_poly.entity_id
_entity_poly.type
_entity_poly.pdbx_seq_one_letter_code
_entity_poly.pdbx_strand_id
1 'polypeptide(L)' 'VELLQRKGNMLKVKPIDVLDKTPLLDIKPYVPLFDQRENVKVGWLANKLK' A
#
# COMPACT_ATOMS: atom_id res chain seq x y z
N VAL A 1 4.58 -2.49 0.27
CA VAL A 1 5.26 -1.19 0.52
C VAL A 1 4.42 -0.38 1.52
N GLU A 2 5.01 0.56 2.25
CA GLU A 2 4.32 1.48 3.14
C GLU A 2 3.98 2.79 2.41
N LEU A 3 2.75 3.29 2.55
CA LEU A 3 2.35 4.61 2.08
C LEU A 3 2.72 5.67 3.12
N LEU A 4 3.64 6.57 2.76
CA LEU A 4 4.11 7.64 3.64
C LEU A 4 3.30 8.92 3.47
N GLN A 5 2.89 9.23 2.23
CA GLN A 5 2.17 10.45 1.92
C GLN A 5 1.37 10.31 0.62
N ARG A 6 0.19 10.97 0.59
CA ARG A 6 -0.57 11.25 -0.64
C ARG A 6 -0.65 12.75 -0.90
N LYS A 7 -0.37 13.15 -2.14
CA LYS A 7 -0.55 14.52 -2.67
C LYS A 7 -1.29 14.42 -4.01
N GLY A 8 -2.61 14.59 -4.01
CA GLY A 8 -3.42 14.37 -5.22
C GLY A 8 -3.30 12.93 -5.72
N ASN A 9 -2.74 12.77 -6.93
CA ASN A 9 -2.43 11.50 -7.59
C ASN A 9 -1.00 10.99 -7.35
N MET A 10 -0.19 11.71 -6.57
CA MET A 10 1.18 11.30 -6.23
C MET A 10 1.22 10.59 -4.87
N LEU A 11 1.81 9.40 -4.85
CA LEU A 11 2.02 8.60 -3.63
C LEU A 11 3.52 8.48 -3.33
N LYS A 12 3.94 8.85 -2.12
CA LYS A 12 5.31 8.60 -1.63
C LYS A 12 5.29 7.31 -0.82
N VAL A 13 6.08 6.32 -1.22
CA VAL A 13 6.10 4.98 -0.61
C VAL A 13 7.52 4.53 -0.25
N LYS A 14 7.65 3.59 0.69
CA LYS A 14 8.92 2.87 0.96
C LYS A 14 8.70 1.50 1.62
N PRO A 15 9.66 0.57 1.54
CA PRO A 15 10.67 0.49 0.49
C PRO A 15 9.99 0.22 -0.87
N ILE A 16 10.71 0.42 -1.97
CA ILE A 16 10.28 -0.04 -3.28
C ILE A 16 11.48 -0.62 -4.02
N ASP A 17 11.27 -1.75 -4.68
CA ASP A 17 12.30 -2.47 -5.42
C ASP A 17 11.85 -2.60 -6.88
N VAL A 18 11.82 -1.46 -7.57
CA VAL A 18 11.43 -1.34 -8.98
C VAL A 18 12.32 -0.29 -9.65
N LEU A 19 12.56 -0.44 -10.95
CA LEU A 19 13.27 0.57 -11.72
C LEU A 19 12.42 1.83 -11.93
N ASP A 20 13.09 2.97 -12.05
CA ASP A 20 12.43 4.23 -12.41
C ASP A 20 11.62 4.08 -13.71
N LYS A 21 10.45 4.72 -13.74
CA LYS A 21 9.47 4.69 -14.84
C LYS A 21 8.87 3.31 -15.17
N THR A 22 9.05 2.30 -14.32
CA THR A 22 8.32 1.03 -14.46
C THR A 22 6.80 1.28 -14.42
N PRO A 23 6.01 0.87 -15.44
CA PRO A 23 4.57 1.13 -15.46
C PRO A 23 3.83 0.47 -14.29
N LEU A 24 2.94 1.24 -13.65
CA LEU A 24 2.08 0.75 -12.58
C LEU A 24 0.76 0.25 -13.17
N LEU A 25 0.39 -0.99 -12.86
CA LEU A 25 -0.86 -1.59 -13.35
C LEU A 25 -2.04 -1.32 -12.41
N ASP A 26 -1.82 -1.41 -11.09
CA ASP A 26 -2.91 -1.36 -10.11
C ASP A 26 -2.42 -0.98 -8.70
N ILE A 27 -3.32 -0.47 -7.87
CA ILE A 27 -3.09 -0.14 -6.46
C ILE A 27 -4.19 -0.78 -5.61
N LYS A 28 -3.78 -1.62 -4.66
CA LYS A 28 -4.69 -2.27 -3.71
C LYS A 28 -4.34 -1.93 -2.27
N PRO A 29 -5.33 -1.91 -1.35
CA PRO A 29 -5.03 -1.81 0.07
C PRO A 29 -4.32 -3.10 0.52
N TYR A 30 -3.52 -2.99 1.57
CA TYR A 30 -2.94 -4.16 2.21
C TYR A 30 -4.03 -4.96 2.96
N VAL A 31 -4.01 -6.29 2.82
CA VAL A 31 -4.97 -7.20 3.47
C VAL A 31 -4.20 -8.19 4.36
N PRO A 32 -4.30 -8.08 5.70
CA PRO A 32 -3.54 -8.93 6.63
C PRO A 32 -3.89 -10.42 6.59
N LEU A 33 -5.04 -10.79 6.02
CA LEU A 33 -5.41 -12.20 5.85
C LEU A 33 -4.54 -12.92 4.80
N PHE A 34 -3.87 -12.17 3.92
CA PHE A 34 -3.06 -12.74 2.83
C PHE A 34 -1.55 -12.61 3.02
N ASP A 35 -1.11 -11.77 3.96
CA ASP A 35 0.30 -11.53 4.26
C ASP A 35 0.43 -11.15 5.74
N GLN A 36 1.53 -11.51 6.38
CA GLN A 36 1.75 -11.31 7.81
C GLN A 36 2.75 -10.18 8.05
N ARG A 37 2.24 -8.96 8.13
CA ARG A 37 2.99 -7.79 8.60
C ARG A 37 2.37 -7.27 9.88
N GLU A 38 3.21 -7.02 10.87
CA GLU A 38 2.79 -6.41 12.14
C GLU A 38 2.58 -4.90 12.00
N ASN A 39 1.73 -4.34 12.85
CA ASN A 39 1.50 -2.88 12.97
C ASN A 39 1.11 -2.17 11.66
N VAL A 40 0.38 -2.85 10.78
CA VAL A 40 -0.06 -2.29 9.50
C VAL A 40 -1.37 -1.50 9.61
N LYS A 41 -1.49 -0.49 8.74
CA LYS A 41 -2.77 0.19 8.48
C LYS A 41 -3.43 -0.45 7.27
N VAL A 42 -4.63 -0.98 7.46
CA VAL A 42 -5.45 -1.61 6.40
C VAL A 42 -6.33 -0.61 5.65
N GLY A 43 -6.21 0.68 5.98
CA GLY A 43 -6.91 1.78 5.32
C GLY A 43 -8.43 1.62 5.38
N TRP A 44 -9.08 1.74 4.22
CA TRP A 44 -10.54 1.65 4.11
C TRP A 44 -11.13 0.27 4.38
N LEU A 45 -10.30 -0.75 4.65
CA LEU A 45 -10.75 -2.08 5.06
C LEU A 45 -10.92 -2.23 6.57
N ALA A 46 -10.55 -1.23 7.38
CA ALA A 46 -10.53 -1.32 8.85
C ALA A 46 -11.84 -1.87 9.46
N ASN A 47 -13.00 -1.51 8.89
CA ASN A 47 -14.33 -1.95 9.37
C ASN A 47 -14.97 -3.06 8.51
N LYS A 48 -14.19 -3.67 7.60
CA LYS A 48 -14.68 -4.66 6.64
C LYS A 48 -13.97 -6.02 6.77
N LEU A 49 -12.90 -6.08 7.54
CA LEU A 49 -12.23 -7.33 7.89
C LEU A 49 -13.03 -7.99 9.03
N LYS A 50 -13.47 -9.23 8.80
CA LYS A 50 -14.14 -10.07 9.79
C LYS A 50 -13.11 -10.95 10.49
#